data_AF-A0AAE2C217-F1
#
_entry.id   AF-A0AAE2C217-F1
#
_cell.length_a   1.000
_cell.length_b   1.000
_cell.length_c   1.000
_cell.angle_alpha   90.00
_cell.angle_beta   90.00
_cell.angle_gamma   90.00
#
_symmetry.space_group_name_H-M   'P 1'
#
loop_
_entity.id
_entity.type
_entity.pdbx_description
1 polymer ?
#
loop_
_entity_poly.entity_id
_entity_poly.type
_entity_poly.pdbx_seq_one_letter_code
_entity_poly.pdbx_strand_id
1 'polypeptide(L)'
;MVQEAEKYKAEDEEHKKKVEAKNALENYAYNMRNTIKDEKIASKLPPADKKKIEDAIDSAIQWLDGNQLAEADEFEDKMKELESICNPIIAKMYQDAGGADVGGGMDEDGPSAGGSGAGPKIEEVD
;
A
#
# COMPACT_ATOMS: atom_id res chain seq x y z
N MET A 1 42.74 -7.23 -0.02
CA MET A 1 42.11 -7.25 1.32
C MET A 1 41.01 -6.20 1.47
N VAL A 2 41.26 -4.88 1.55
CA VAL A 2 40.18 -3.88 1.70
C VAL A 2 39.26 -3.81 0.46
N GLN A 3 39.84 -3.76 -0.74
CA GLN A 3 39.07 -3.72 -2.00
C GLN A 3 38.25 -4.99 -2.25
N GLU A 4 38.73 -6.15 -1.79
CA GLU A 4 37.98 -7.41 -1.87
C GLU A 4 36.80 -7.39 -0.90
N ALA A 5 36.99 -6.92 0.33
CA ALA A 5 35.91 -6.78 1.31
C ALA A 5 34.82 -5.82 0.84
N GLU A 6 35.18 -4.70 0.20
CA GLU A 6 34.21 -3.77 -0.38
C GLU A 6 33.44 -4.38 -1.56
N LYS A 7 34.12 -5.17 -2.41
CA LYS A 7 33.48 -5.89 -3.51
C LYS A 7 32.45 -6.90 -3.02
N TYR A 8 32.83 -7.77 -2.07
CA TYR A 8 31.91 -8.76 -1.51
C TYR A 8 30.70 -8.10 -0.85
N LYS A 9 30.92 -6.99 -0.11
CA LYS A 9 29.81 -6.23 0.48
C LYS A 9 28.83 -5.71 -0.57
N ALA A 10 29.33 -5.16 -1.68
CA ALA A 10 28.47 -4.64 -2.75
C ALA A 10 27.68 -5.76 -3.45
N GLU A 11 28.34 -6.89 -3.73
CA GLU A 11 27.67 -8.07 -4.30
C GLU A 11 26.59 -8.62 -3.36
N ASP A 12 26.86 -8.74 -2.05
CA ASP A 12 25.87 -9.16 -1.05
C ASP A 12 24.68 -8.19 -0.96
N GLU A 13 24.92 -6.88 -1.01
CA GLU A 13 23.87 -5.86 -0.98
C GLU A 13 22.99 -5.91 -2.24
N GLU A 14 23.58 -6.11 -3.42
CA GLU A 14 22.84 -6.24 -4.68
C GLU A 14 21.96 -7.51 -4.69
N HIS A 15 22.53 -8.65 -4.30
CA HIS A 15 21.79 -9.90 -4.17
C HIS A 15 20.63 -9.77 -3.18
N LYS A 16 20.86 -9.13 -2.03
CA LYS A 16 19.82 -8.88 -1.04
C LYS A 16 18.68 -8.03 -1.62
N LYS A 17 19.00 -6.91 -2.27
CA LYS A 17 18.00 -6.03 -2.89
C LYS A 17 17.17 -6.77 -3.95
N LYS A 18 17.81 -7.57 -4.78
CA LYS A 18 17.15 -8.39 -5.80
C LYS A 18 16.12 -9.34 -5.18
N VAL A 19 16.50 -10.05 -4.11
CA VAL A 19 15.60 -10.97 -3.40
C VAL A 19 14.45 -10.22 -2.72
N GLU A 20 14.73 -9.08 -2.08
CA GLU A 20 13.70 -8.25 -1.44
C GLU A 20 12.70 -7.70 -2.45
N ALA A 21 13.15 -7.15 -3.57
CA ALA A 21 12.29 -6.61 -4.63
C ALA A 21 11.40 -7.69 -5.27
N LYS A 22 11.98 -8.86 -5.56
CA LYS A 22 11.23 -10.02 -6.08
C LYS A 22 10.16 -10.48 -5.10
N ASN A 23 10.52 -10.65 -3.82
CA ASN A 23 9.58 -11.06 -2.79
C ASN A 23 8.48 -10.01 -2.58
N ALA A 24 8.80 -8.72 -2.69
CA ALA A 24 7.81 -7.66 -2.58
C ALA A 24 6.76 -7.74 -3.70
N LEU A 25 7.20 -7.89 -4.95
CA LEU A 25 6.30 -8.05 -6.10
C LEU A 25 5.44 -9.31 -5.97
N GLU A 26 6.06 -10.44 -5.63
CA GLU A 26 5.36 -11.72 -5.45
C GLU A 26 4.28 -11.61 -4.37
N ASN A 27 4.66 -11.13 -3.17
CA ASN A 27 3.73 -10.97 -2.06
C ASN A 27 2.58 -10.02 -2.43
N TYR A 28 2.89 -8.87 -3.07
CA TYR A 28 1.85 -7.92 -3.45
C TYR A 28 0.87 -8.52 -4.46
N ALA A 29 1.37 -9.19 -5.51
CA ALA A 29 0.54 -9.82 -6.53
C ALA A 29 -0.42 -10.86 -5.91
N TYR A 30 0.10 -11.75 -5.06
CA TYR A 30 -0.74 -12.77 -4.41
C TYR A 30 -1.70 -12.18 -3.38
N ASN A 31 -1.26 -11.23 -2.56
CA ASN A 31 -2.14 -10.56 -1.60
C ASN A 31 -3.28 -9.85 -2.34
N MET A 32 -2.97 -9.11 -3.40
CA MET A 32 -3.99 -8.41 -4.19
C MET A 32 -4.97 -9.37 -4.84
N ARG A 33 -4.47 -10.50 -5.36
CA ARG A 33 -5.30 -11.56 -5.96
C ARG A 33 -6.31 -12.08 -4.96
N ASN A 34 -5.89 -12.29 -3.71
CA ASN A 34 -6.76 -12.75 -2.65
C ASN A 34 -7.77 -11.66 -2.26
N THR A 35 -7.35 -10.39 -2.17
CA THR A 35 -8.22 -9.26 -1.88
C THR A 35 -9.35 -9.13 -2.89
N ILE A 36 -9.08 -9.16 -4.20
CA ILE A 36 -10.12 -8.99 -5.23
C ILE A 36 -11.00 -10.24 -5.44
N LYS A 37 -10.56 -11.38 -4.90
CA LYS A 37 -11.34 -12.64 -4.87
C LYS A 37 -12.21 -12.75 -3.63
N ASP A 38 -11.94 -11.98 -2.57
CA ASP A 38 -12.83 -11.89 -1.42
C ASP A 38 -14.19 -11.33 -1.85
N GLU A 39 -15.26 -12.05 -1.54
CA GLU A 39 -16.62 -11.69 -2.01
C GLU A 39 -17.07 -10.30 -1.56
N LYS A 40 -16.63 -9.84 -0.37
CA LYS A 40 -16.99 -8.51 0.15
C LYS A 40 -16.33 -7.38 -0.63
N ILE A 41 -15.17 -7.65 -1.21
CA ILE A 41 -14.43 -6.71 -2.04
C ILE A 41 -14.91 -6.83 -3.49
N ALA A 42 -15.00 -8.05 -4.01
CA ALA A 42 -15.43 -8.32 -5.38
C ALA A 42 -16.82 -7.75 -5.69
N SER A 43 -17.74 -7.77 -4.73
CA SER A 43 -19.09 -7.19 -4.88
C SER A 43 -19.11 -5.65 -4.92
N LYS A 44 -18.04 -4.99 -4.47
CA LYS A 44 -17.88 -3.53 -4.51
C LYS A 44 -17.10 -3.05 -5.73
N LEU A 45 -16.48 -3.96 -6.48
CA LEU A 45 -15.69 -3.62 -7.66
C LEU A 45 -16.53 -3.73 -8.92
N PRO A 46 -16.50 -2.71 -9.80
CA PRO A 46 -17.04 -2.84 -11.14
C PRO A 46 -16.41 -4.04 -11.88
N PRO A 47 -17.19 -4.83 -12.65
CA PRO A 47 -16.65 -6.01 -13.35
C PRO A 47 -15.46 -5.69 -14.27
N ALA A 48 -15.46 -4.50 -14.88
CA ALA A 48 -14.37 -4.03 -15.74
C ALA A 48 -13.08 -3.77 -14.93
N ASP A 49 -13.19 -3.13 -13.77
CA ASP A 49 -12.07 -2.83 -12.89
C ASP A 49 -11.52 -4.11 -12.25
N LYS A 50 -12.41 -5.01 -11.81
CA LYS A 50 -12.02 -6.33 -11.31
C LYS A 50 -11.18 -7.09 -12.34
N LYS A 51 -11.69 -7.21 -13.58
CA LYS A 51 -10.98 -7.89 -14.66
C LYS A 51 -9.62 -7.23 -14.95
N LYS A 52 -9.56 -5.90 -14.97
CA LYS A 52 -8.30 -5.17 -15.20
C LYS A 52 -7.24 -5.49 -14.14
N ILE A 53 -7.65 -5.60 -12.87
CA ILE A 53 -6.72 -6.01 -11.80
C ILE A 53 -6.33 -7.47 -11.96
N GLU A 54 -7.29 -8.38 -12.22
CA GLU A 54 -7.00 -9.80 -12.43
C GLU A 54 -5.98 -10.01 -13.55
N ASP A 55 -6.18 -9.37 -14.71
CA ASP A 55 -5.28 -9.44 -15.86
C ASP A 55 -3.88 -8.88 -15.51
N ALA A 56 -3.80 -7.78 -14.77
CA ALA A 56 -2.53 -7.17 -14.35
C ALA A 56 -1.75 -8.06 -13.37
N ILE A 57 -2.44 -8.67 -12.40
CA ILE A 57 -1.85 -9.61 -11.44
C ILE A 57 -1.34 -10.85 -12.15
N ASP A 58 -2.17 -11.47 -12.99
CA ASP A 58 -1.79 -12.68 -13.71
C ASP A 58 -0.61 -12.39 -14.65
N SER A 59 -0.57 -11.22 -15.29
CA SER A 59 0.60 -10.77 -16.07
C SER A 59 1.86 -10.59 -15.21
N ALA A 60 1.75 -10.00 -14.02
CA ALA A 60 2.87 -9.82 -13.11
C ALA A 60 3.42 -11.17 -12.59
N ILE A 61 2.55 -12.12 -12.26
CA ILE A 61 2.94 -13.48 -11.84
C ILE A 61 3.62 -14.22 -12.99
N GLN A 62 3.05 -14.19 -14.20
CA GLN A 62 3.68 -14.80 -15.37
C GLN A 62 5.04 -14.19 -15.68
N TRP A 63 5.17 -12.86 -15.53
CA TRP A 63 6.44 -12.18 -15.69
C TRP A 63 7.44 -12.63 -14.62
N LEU A 64 7.05 -12.70 -13.34
CA LEU A 64 7.88 -13.23 -12.26
C LEU A 64 8.40 -14.63 -12.59
N ASP A 65 7.52 -15.56 -12.99
CA ASP A 65 7.87 -16.95 -13.30
C ASP A 65 8.91 -17.05 -14.43
N GLY A 66 8.81 -16.18 -15.44
CA GLY A 66 9.75 -16.11 -16.56
C GLY A 66 11.05 -15.34 -16.28
N ASN A 67 11.05 -14.46 -15.27
CA ASN A 67 12.12 -13.50 -15.02
C ASN A 67 12.72 -13.64 -13.61
N GLN A 68 12.87 -14.89 -13.14
CA GLN A 68 13.34 -15.23 -11.79
C GLN A 68 14.74 -14.68 -11.44
N LEU A 69 15.54 -14.29 -12.44
CA LEU A 69 16.91 -13.78 -12.34
C LEU A 69 17.05 -12.30 -12.74
N ALA A 70 15.94 -11.59 -12.92
CA ALA A 70 15.94 -10.17 -13.27
C ALA A 70 16.68 -9.31 -12.23
N GLU A 71 17.02 -8.09 -12.62
CA GLU A 71 17.64 -7.12 -11.72
C GLU A 71 16.64 -6.52 -10.74
N ALA A 72 17.14 -5.98 -9.62
CA ALA A 72 16.29 -5.37 -8.59
C ALA A 72 15.39 -4.28 -9.18
N ASP A 73 15.95 -3.40 -10.01
CA ASP A 73 15.21 -2.33 -10.68
C ASP A 73 14.06 -2.85 -11.57
N GLU A 74 14.24 -4.00 -12.23
CA GLU A 74 13.20 -4.61 -13.08
C GLU A 74 12.03 -5.14 -12.24
N PHE A 75 12.32 -5.77 -11.10
CA PHE A 75 11.29 -6.18 -10.14
C PHE A 75 10.55 -4.97 -9.57
N GLU A 76 11.27 -3.89 -9.23
CA GLU A 76 10.69 -2.64 -8.72
C GLU A 76 9.81 -1.94 -9.77
N ASP A 77 10.22 -1.92 -11.04
CA ASP A 77 9.43 -1.32 -12.11
C ASP A 77 8.17 -2.12 -12.40
N LYS A 78 8.25 -3.45 -12.37
CA LYS A 78 7.07 -4.31 -12.51
C LYS A 78 6.11 -4.15 -11.32
N MET A 79 6.65 -3.94 -10.11
CA MET A 79 5.86 -3.58 -8.93
C MET A 79 5.12 -2.26 -9.11
N LYS A 80 5.80 -1.20 -9.54
CA LYS A 80 5.17 0.11 -9.80
C LYS A 80 4.07 0.02 -10.86
N GLU A 81 4.29 -0.77 -11.92
CA GLU A 81 3.29 -1.00 -12.96
C GLU A 81 2.01 -1.62 -12.35
N LEU A 82 2.16 -2.67 -11.55
CA LEU A 82 1.05 -3.35 -10.89
C LEU A 82 0.33 -2.41 -9.90
N GLU A 83 1.07 -1.68 -9.07
CA GLU A 83 0.55 -0.70 -8.13
C GLU A 83 -0.22 0.42 -8.84
N SER A 84 0.25 0.90 -9.99
CA SER A 84 -0.39 1.98 -10.75
C SER A 84 -1.81 1.61 -11.23
N ILE A 85 -2.07 0.30 -11.37
CA ILE A 85 -3.38 -0.24 -11.77
C ILE A 85 -4.23 -0.51 -10.52
N CYS A 86 -3.65 -1.15 -9.51
CA CYS A 86 -4.35 -1.59 -8.30
C CYS A 86 -4.74 -0.42 -7.37
N ASN A 87 -3.80 0.47 -7.07
CA ASN A 87 -3.98 1.57 -6.11
C ASN A 87 -5.19 2.48 -6.41
N PRO A 88 -5.42 2.98 -7.65
CA PRO A 88 -6.57 3.85 -7.92
C PRO A 88 -7.92 3.14 -7.77
N ILE A 89 -7.98 1.83 -8.03
CA ILE A 89 -9.22 1.06 -7.93
C ILE A 89 -9.53 0.76 -6.45
N ILE A 90 -8.51 0.39 -5.68
CA ILE A 90 -8.63 0.17 -4.23
C ILE A 90 -9.00 1.46 -3.52
N ALA A 91 -8.38 2.58 -3.89
CA ALA A 91 -8.71 3.89 -3.33
C ALA A 91 -10.20 4.23 -3.53
N LYS A 92 -10.72 4.05 -4.76
CA LYS A 92 -12.16 4.22 -5.04
C LYS A 92 -13.03 3.31 -4.16
N MET A 93 -12.65 2.05 -4.01
CA MET A 93 -13.39 1.11 -3.17
C MET A 93 -13.45 1.56 -1.69
N TYR A 94 -12.35 2.05 -1.12
CA TYR A 94 -12.32 2.57 0.25
C TYR A 94 -13.11 3.87 0.40
N GLN A 95 -13.10 4.75 -0.62
CA GLN A 95 -13.92 5.96 -0.64
C GLN A 95 -15.42 5.61 -0.68
N ASP A 96 -15.82 4.65 -1.52
CA ASP A 96 -17.21 4.19 -1.61
C ASP A 96 -17.66 3.44 -0.36
N ALA A 97 -16.73 2.77 0.34
CA ALA A 97 -16.99 2.15 1.65
C ALA A 97 -17.04 3.15 2.82
N GLY A 98 -16.44 4.34 2.66
CA GLY A 98 -16.37 5.39 3.68
C GLY A 98 -17.43 6.50 3.55
N GLY A 99 -18.30 6.44 2.55
CA GLY A 99 -19.31 7.46 2.26
C GLY A 99 -20.64 7.35 3.01
N ALA A 100 -20.79 6.41 3.94
CA ALA A 100 -22.04 6.21 4.67
C ALA A 100 -21.80 5.83 6.14
N ASP A 101 -21.26 6.76 6.95
CA ASP A 101 -21.47 6.77 8.42
C ASP A 101 -20.93 8.02 9.14
N VAL A 102 -19.90 8.71 8.63
CA VAL A 102 -19.32 9.87 9.36
C VAL A 102 -19.90 11.18 8.84
N GLY A 103 -21.09 11.55 9.30
CA GLY A 103 -21.67 12.85 8.97
C GLY A 103 -23.09 13.15 9.48
N GLY A 104 -23.68 12.30 10.33
CA GLY A 104 -24.97 12.55 10.96
C GLY A 104 -24.81 12.88 12.44
N GLY A 105 -24.24 14.05 12.74
CA GLY A 105 -23.96 14.43 14.13
C GLY A 105 -23.62 15.92 14.26
N MET A 106 -24.42 16.78 13.62
CA MET A 106 -24.41 18.20 13.93
C MET A 106 -25.87 18.67 13.95
N ASP A 107 -26.60 18.23 14.98
CA ASP A 107 -27.84 18.88 15.38
C ASP A 107 -27.47 20.24 15.96
N GLU A 108 -28.00 21.29 15.33
CA GLU A 108 -28.01 22.66 15.80
C GLU A 108 -28.72 22.76 17.16
N ASP A 109 -28.07 23.30 18.20
CA ASP A 109 -28.74 24.25 19.11
C ASP A 109 -27.73 25.07 19.95
N GLY A 110 -27.73 26.40 19.73
CA GLY A 110 -27.50 27.38 20.79
C GLY A 110 -26.09 27.95 21.01
N PRO A 111 -25.86 29.26 20.80
CA PRO A 111 -24.73 29.97 21.39
C PRO A 111 -25.09 30.38 22.82
N SER A 112 -24.38 29.85 23.83
CA SER A 112 -24.44 30.41 25.18
C SER A 112 -23.05 30.74 25.68
N ALA A 113 -22.81 32.04 25.75
CA ALA A 113 -21.68 32.68 26.40
C ALA A 113 -21.63 32.34 27.89
N GLY A 114 -20.43 32.18 28.45
CA GLY A 114 -20.28 32.25 29.90
C GLY A 114 -18.96 31.74 30.46
N GLY A 115 -18.09 32.68 30.83
CA GLY A 115 -17.39 32.56 32.11
C GLY A 115 -15.95 32.05 32.10
N SER A 116 -15.02 33.00 31.98
CA SER A 116 -13.98 33.29 32.99
C SER A 116 -13.27 32.14 33.71
N GLY A 117 -11.95 32.08 33.57
CA GLY A 117 -11.11 31.35 34.52
C GLY A 117 -9.63 31.26 34.14
N ALA A 118 -8.89 32.36 34.31
CA ALA A 118 -7.43 32.35 34.31
C ALA A 118 -6.89 31.65 35.58
N GLY A 119 -5.83 30.85 35.45
CA GLY A 119 -5.03 30.34 36.58
C GLY A 119 -4.04 29.24 36.18
N PRO A 120 -2.91 29.06 36.88
CA PRO A 120 -1.59 29.24 36.27
C PRO A 120 -0.77 27.96 36.04
N LYS A 121 0.33 28.14 35.28
CA LYS A 121 1.41 27.20 35.02
C LYS A 121 2.14 26.83 36.33
N ILE A 122 2.48 25.56 36.50
CA ILE A 122 3.53 25.13 37.42
C ILE A 122 4.54 24.23 36.68
N GLU A 123 5.77 24.74 36.69
CA GLU A 123 7.03 24.13 36.34
C GLU A 123 7.42 23.02 37.34
N GLU A 124 8.19 22.07 36.82
CA GLU A 124 9.27 21.31 37.48
C GLU A 124 8.96 20.53 38.77
N VAL A 125 9.06 19.19 38.69
CA VAL A 125 9.59 18.40 39.80
C VAL A 125 10.33 17.15 39.29
N ASP A 126 11.65 17.17 39.55
CA ASP A 126 12.68 16.12 39.61
C ASP A 126 12.76 15.03 38.51
#